data_AF-P0DQN5-F1
#
_entry.id   AF-P0DQN5-F1
#
_cell.length_a   1.000
_cell.length_b   1.000
_cell.length_c   1.000
_cell.angle_alpha   90.00
_cell.angle_beta   90.00
_cell.angle_gamma   90.00
#
_symmetry.space_group_name_H-M   'P 1'
#
loop_
_entity.id
_entity.type
_entity.pdbx_description
1 polymer ?
#
loop_
_entity_poly.entity_id
_entity_poly.type
_entity_poly.pdbx_seq_one_letter_code
_entity_poly.pdbx_strand_id
1 'polypeptide(L)' 'MRLAIILLLMTTIVLTIGSPLHGAKCSSSNQCTRPCRYGGGTHGKCMNGRCRCYG' A
#
# COMPACT_ATOMS: atom_id res chain seq x y z
N MET A 1 10.02 15.10 23.47
CA MET A 1 9.42 13.75 23.55
C MET A 1 8.17 13.57 22.69
N ARG A 2 7.19 14.50 22.71
CA ARG A 2 5.94 14.37 21.92
C ARG A 2 6.15 14.20 20.41
N LEU A 3 7.06 14.98 19.80
CA LEU A 3 7.37 14.91 18.37
C LEU A 3 7.88 13.52 17.93
N ALA A 4 8.75 12.90 18.72
CA ALA A 4 9.29 11.56 18.41
C ALA A 4 8.20 10.49 18.41
N ILE A 5 7.26 10.56 19.37
CA ILE A 5 6.11 9.65 19.44
C ILE A 5 5.20 9.84 18.22
N ILE A 6 4.93 11.09 17.82
CA ILE A 6 4.11 11.38 16.63
C ILE A 6 4.77 10.81 15.37
N LEU A 7 6.07 10.99 15.18
CA LEU A 7 6.81 10.44 14.04
C LEU A 7 6.74 8.90 14.02
N LEU A 8 6.93 8.25 15.16
CA LEU A 8 6.82 6.78 15.27
C LEU A 8 5.39 6.27 14.98
N LEU A 9 4.36 7.00 15.41
CA LEU A 9 2.97 6.65 15.08
C LEU A 9 2.72 6.78 13.57
N MET A 10 3.19 7.86 12.93
CA MET A 10 3.00 8.03 11.49
C MET A 10 3.73 6.95 10.69
N THR A 11 4.96 6.59 11.06
CA THR A 11 5.71 5.53 10.36
C THR A 11 5.06 4.16 10.55
N THR A 12 4.59 3.84 11.75
CA THR A 12 3.86 2.58 12.00
C THR A 12 2.53 2.55 11.25
N ILE A 13 1.79 3.66 11.19
CA ILE A 13 0.56 3.77 10.39
C ILE A 13 0.86 3.53 8.91
N VAL A 14 1.90 4.16 8.35
CA VAL A 14 2.31 3.94 6.95
C VAL A 14 2.76 2.49 6.69
N LEU A 15 3.46 1.86 7.64
CA LEU A 15 3.87 0.45 7.52
C LEU A 15 2.70 -0.53 7.66
N THR A 16 1.76 -0.26 8.56
CA THR A 16 0.62 -1.16 8.88
C THR A 16 -0.51 -1.04 7.86
N ILE A 17 -0.81 0.17 7.40
CA ILE A 17 -1.79 0.39 6.32
C ILE A 17 -1.16 0.01 4.96
N GLY A 18 0.17 -0.02 4.88
CA GLY A 18 0.85 0.01 3.59
C GLY A 18 0.51 1.31 2.86
N SER A 19 0.98 1.49 1.62
CA SER A 19 0.35 2.47 0.75
C SER A 19 -1.16 2.19 0.75
N PRO A 20 -2.08 3.16 0.74
CA PRO A 20 -3.54 2.92 0.82
C PRO A 20 -4.14 2.01 -0.29
N LEU A 21 -3.27 1.45 -1.13
CA LEU A 21 -3.54 0.59 -2.27
C LEU A 21 -2.88 -0.80 -2.13
N HIS A 22 -1.97 -0.96 -1.17
CA HIS A 22 -1.48 -2.24 -0.67
C HIS A 22 -2.59 -2.89 0.16
N GLY A 23 -3.04 -4.07 -0.26
CA GLY A 23 -4.06 -4.82 0.48
C GLY A 23 -5.48 -4.78 -0.09
N ALA A 24 -5.73 -3.99 -1.15
CA ALA A 24 -7.01 -4.04 -1.86
C ALA A 24 -7.29 -5.47 -2.34
N LYS A 25 -8.51 -5.96 -2.11
CA LYS A 25 -8.89 -7.32 -2.54
C LYS A 25 -8.82 -7.40 -4.06
N CYS A 26 -8.20 -8.46 -4.56
CA CYS A 26 -8.08 -8.71 -5.99
C CYS A 26 -8.24 -10.19 -6.28
N SER A 27 -8.67 -10.51 -7.49
CA SER A 27 -8.62 -11.86 -8.06
C SER A 27 -7.66 -11.97 -9.23
N SER A 28 -7.22 -10.84 -9.79
CA SER A 28 -6.29 -10.76 -10.92
C SER A 28 -5.37 -9.55 -10.77
N SER A 29 -4.14 -9.64 -11.27
CA SER A 29 -3.15 -8.56 -11.18
C SER A 29 -3.59 -7.27 -11.87
N ASN A 30 -4.43 -7.35 -12.90
CA ASN A 30 -4.96 -6.18 -13.62
C ASN A 30 -5.81 -5.27 -12.72
N GLN A 31 -6.46 -5.84 -11.68
CA GLN A 31 -7.21 -5.05 -10.69
C GLN A 31 -6.31 -4.19 -9.83
N CYS A 32 -5.01 -4.51 -9.74
CA CYS A 32 -4.05 -3.78 -8.94
C CYS A 32 -3.31 -2.71 -9.73
N THR A 33 -3.24 -2.81 -11.07
CA THR A 33 -2.48 -1.85 -11.89
C THR A 33 -3.01 -0.42 -11.76
N ARG A 34 -4.33 -0.23 -11.93
CA ARG A 34 -4.98 1.09 -11.84
C ARG A 34 -4.85 1.70 -10.44
N PRO A 35 -5.21 0.98 -9.37
CA PRO A 35 -4.94 1.42 -8.01
C PRO A 35 -3.47 1.78 -7.86
N CYS A 36 -2.54 0.84 -8.01
CA CYS A 36 -1.13 1.08 -7.71
C CYS A 36 -0.55 2.30 -8.44
N ARG A 37 -0.95 2.56 -9.69
CA ARG A 37 -0.58 3.79 -10.41
C ARG A 37 -1.08 5.08 -9.76
N TYR A 38 -2.31 5.08 -9.26
CA TYR A 38 -2.86 6.21 -8.51
C TYR A 38 -2.10 6.46 -7.19
N GLY A 39 -1.56 5.39 -6.60
CA GLY A 39 -0.73 5.45 -5.39
C GLY A 39 0.74 5.79 -5.61
N GLY A 40 1.16 6.10 -6.85
CA GLY A 40 2.56 6.38 -7.20
C GLY A 40 3.41 5.14 -7.53
N GLY A 41 2.82 3.95 -7.60
CA GLY A 41 3.48 2.73 -8.07
C GLY A 41 3.52 2.61 -9.60
N THR A 42 4.53 1.95 -10.16
CA THR A 42 4.59 1.65 -11.60
C THR A 42 3.69 0.48 -11.99
N HIS A 43 3.59 -0.53 -11.12
CA HIS A 43 2.81 -1.73 -11.35
C HIS A 43 2.23 -2.32 -10.06
N GLY A 44 1.20 -3.16 -10.22
CA GLY A 44 0.56 -3.87 -9.13
C GLY A 44 0.38 -5.34 -9.48
N LYS A 45 0.64 -6.24 -8.53
CA LYS A 45 0.38 -7.68 -8.66
C LYS A 45 -0.63 -8.12 -7.62
N CYS A 46 -1.51 -9.05 -7.99
CA CYS A 46 -2.40 -9.68 -7.03
C CYS A 46 -1.69 -10.87 -6.38
N MET A 47 -1.48 -10.84 -5.07
CA MET A 47 -0.87 -11.94 -4.31
C MET A 47 -1.70 -12.24 -3.07
N ASN A 48 -2.03 -13.51 -2.86
CA ASN A 48 -2.89 -13.97 -1.76
C ASN A 48 -4.24 -13.22 -1.69
N GLY A 49 -4.82 -12.93 -2.86
CA GLY A 49 -6.08 -12.19 -2.98
C GLY A 49 -5.98 -10.70 -2.63
N ARG A 50 -4.76 -10.15 -2.53
CA ARG A 50 -4.49 -8.76 -2.17
C ARG A 50 -3.51 -8.09 -3.13
N CYS A 51 -3.75 -6.82 -3.43
CA CYS A 51 -2.87 -6.03 -4.28
C CYS A 51 -1.57 -5.72 -3.57
N ARG A 52 -0.45 -6.03 -4.24
CA ARG A 52 0.87 -5.54 -3.92
C ARG A 52 1.32 -4.56 -4.99
N CYS A 53 1.47 -3.30 -4.61
CA CYS A 53 2.00 -2.23 -5.46
C CYS A 53 3.52 -2.20 -5.39
N TYR A 54 4.14 -1.88 -6.51
CA TYR A 54 5.57 -1.72 -6.65
C TYR A 54 5.82 -0.36 -7.31
N GLY A 55 6.62 0.47 -6.64
CA GLY A 55 7.17 1.71 -7.18
C GLY A 55 8.26 1.39 -8.17
#